data_AF-A0A2A6E4W8-F1
#
_entry.id   AF-A0A2A6E4W8-F1
#
_cell.length_a   1.000
_cell.length_b   1.000
_cell.length_c   1.000
_cell.angle_alpha   90.00
_cell.angle_beta   90.00
_cell.angle_gamma   90.00
#
_symmetry.space_group_name_H-M   'P 1'
#
loop_
_entity.id
_entity.type
_entity.pdbx_description
1 polymer ?
#
loop_
_entity_poly.entity_id
_entity_poly.type
_entity_poly.pdbx_seq_one_letter_code
_entity_poly.pdbx_strand_id
1 'polypeptide(L)' 'MKLEKHLIKLNKQFSNKEEAICYCGQVLYEGGYVNEDYIEAMIERDKELSVYMGNFIAIPHGT' A
#
# COMPACT_ATOMS: atom_id res chain seq x y z
N MET A 1 -14.17 -11.33 8.89
CA MET A 1 -12.92 -10.72 8.40
C MET A 1 -11.85 -10.92 9.47
N LYS A 2 -10.72 -11.55 9.14
CA LYS A 2 -9.63 -11.85 10.10
C LYS A 2 -8.39 -11.08 9.67
N LEU A 3 -7.79 -10.32 10.58
CA LEU A 3 -6.50 -9.68 10.34
C LEU A 3 -5.39 -10.69 10.61
N GLU A 4 -4.48 -10.84 9.64
CA GLU A 4 -3.33 -11.72 9.76
C GLU A 4 -2.15 -10.94 10.31
N LYS A 5 -1.55 -11.43 11.41
CA LYS A 5 -0.47 -10.73 12.10
C LYS A 5 0.73 -10.44 11.19
N HIS A 6 1.00 -11.31 10.23
CA HIS A 6 2.12 -11.15 9.31
C HIS A 6 1.93 -9.95 8.35
N LEU A 7 0.71 -9.44 8.17
CA LEU A 7 0.41 -8.25 7.37
C LEU A 7 0.51 -6.95 8.17
N ILE A 8 0.66 -7.02 9.50
CA ILE A 8 0.78 -5.85 10.36
C ILE A 8 2.26 -5.48 10.47
N LYS A 9 2.65 -4.37 9.84
CA LYS A 9 4.02 -3.88 9.83
C LYS A 9 4.10 -2.59 10.65
N LEU A 10 4.73 -2.67 11.82
CA LEU A 10 4.89 -1.53 12.73
C LEU A 10 6.26 -0.86 12.55
N ASN A 11 6.37 0.40 12.96
CA ASN A 11 7.62 1.16 13.04
C ASN A 11 8.41 1.20 11.72
N LYS A 12 7.70 1.32 10.60
CA LYS A 12 8.30 1.54 9.28
C LYS A 12 8.46 3.03 9.03
N GLN A 13 9.54 3.38 8.34
CA GLN A 13 9.83 4.73 7.89
C GLN A 13 10.21 4.66 6.41
N PHE A 14 9.75 5.66 5.67
CA PHE A 14 9.96 5.79 4.23
C PHE A 14 10.33 7.24 3.94
N SER A 15 11.15 7.46 2.93
CA SER A 15 11.64 8.79 2.58
C SER A 15 10.56 9.63 1.89
N ASN A 16 9.58 8.97 1.27
CA ASN A 16 8.47 9.58 0.55
C ASN A 16 7.24 8.65 0.54
N LYS A 17 6.11 9.16 0.02
CA LYS A 17 4.85 8.42 -0.05
C LYS A 17 4.89 7.24 -1.03
N GLU A 18 5.64 7.36 -2.13
CA GLU A 18 5.72 6.34 -3.18
C GLU A 18 6.41 5.08 -2.64
N GLU A 19 7.50 5.24 -1.88
CA GLU A 19 8.15 4.13 -1.16
C GLU A 19 7.20 3.41 -0.20
N ALA A 20 6.35 4.16 0.52
CA ALA A 20 5.36 3.57 1.42
C ALA A 20 4.26 2.81 0.65
N ILE A 21 3.79 3.36 -0.47
CA ILE A 21 2.79 2.72 -1.35
C ILE A 21 3.37 1.44 -1.96
N CYS A 22 4.59 1.50 -2.51
CA CYS A 22 5.30 0.32 -3.05
C CYS A 22 5.46 -0.76 -1.98
N TYR A 23 5.85 -0.38 -0.76
CA TYR A 23 5.98 -1.31 0.36
C TYR A 23 4.64 -1.99 0.70
N CYS A 24 3.54 -1.24 0.74
CA CYS A 24 2.20 -1.83 0.94
C CYS A 24 1.86 -2.83 -0.16
N GLY A 25 2.13 -2.50 -1.42
CA GLY A 25 1.92 -3.40 -2.56
C GLY A 25 2.77 -4.68 -2.46
N GLN A 26 4.03 -4.56 -2.08
CA GLN A 26 4.93 -5.71 -1.85
C GLN A 26 4.40 -6.63 -0.75
N VAL A 27 3.90 -6.09 0.36
CA VAL A 27 3.31 -6.89 1.44
C VAL A 27 2.07 -7.67 0.96
N LEU A 28 1.26 -7.08 0.07
CA LEU A 28 0.11 -7.75 -0.54
C LEU A 28 0.54 -8.84 -1.53
N TYR A 29 1.55 -8.56 -2.36
CA TYR A 29 2.09 -9.52 -3.33
C TYR A 29 2.73 -10.73 -2.65
N GLU A 30 3.61 -10.49 -1.67
CA GLU A 30 4.23 -11.54 -0.85
C GLU A 30 3.20 -12.37 -0.08
N GLY A 31 2.07 -11.76 0.29
CA GLY A 31 0.94 -12.42 0.93
C GLY A 31 0.05 -13.23 -0.03
N GLY A 32 0.29 -13.16 -1.34
CA GLY A 32 -0.49 -13.87 -2.37
C GLY A 32 -1.87 -13.26 -2.63
N TYR A 33 -2.09 -11.98 -2.28
CA TYR A 33 -3.39 -11.32 -2.43
C TYR A 33 -3.57 -10.63 -3.79
N VAL A 34 -2.47 -10.28 -4.44
CA VAL A 34 -2.43 -9.51 -5.69
C VAL A 34 -1.30 -10.02 -6.57
N ASN A 35 -1.34 -9.68 -7.86
CA ASN A 35 -0.24 -9.88 -8.79
C ASN A 35 0.77 -8.72 -8.70
N GLU A 36 1.97 -8.90 -9.26
CA GLU A 36 3.06 -7.91 -9.18
C GLU A 36 2.72 -6.56 -9.84
N ASP A 37 1.95 -6.58 -10.93
CA ASP A 37 1.45 -5.40 -11.64
C ASP A 37 0.53 -4.51 -10.79
N TYR A 38 -0.05 -5.05 -9.73
CA TYR A 38 -0.88 -4.28 -8.79
C TYR A 38 -0.08 -3.20 -8.04
N ILE A 39 1.23 -3.38 -7.87
CA ILE A 39 2.10 -2.40 -7.20
C ILE A 39 2.16 -1.11 -8.03
N GLU A 40 2.30 -1.23 -9.35
CA GLU A 40 2.28 -0.09 -10.27
C GLU A 40 0.91 0.59 -10.28
N ALA A 41 -0.17 -0.20 -10.32
CA ALA A 41 -1.54 0.33 -10.26
C ALA A 41 -1.80 1.16 -8.97
N MET A 42 -1.22 0.78 -7.83
CA MET A 42 -1.33 1.55 -6.58
C MET A 42 -0.65 2.93 -6.66
N ILE A 43 0.47 3.01 -7.39
CA ILE A 43 1.21 4.26 -7.60
C ILE A 43 0.44 5.17 -8.55
N GLU A 44 -0.05 4.61 -9.67
CA GLU A 44 -0.86 5.38 -10.63
C GLU A 44 -2.14 5.90 -9.97
N ARG A 45 -2.78 5.11 -9.10
CA ARG A 45 -3.95 5.55 -8.35
C ARG A 45 -3.70 6.81 -7.53
N ASP A 46 -2.59 6.88 -6.78
CA ASP A 46 -2.25 8.06 -5.97
C ASP A 46 -1.82 9.28 -6.82
N LYS A 47 -1.26 9.05 -8.02
CA LYS A 47 -0.96 10.12 -8.98
C LYS A 47 -2.23 10.73 -9.57
N GLU A 48 -3.23 9.91 -9.88
CA GLU A 48 -4.53 10.37 -10.38
C GLU A 48 -5.33 11.10 -9.31
N LEU A 49 -5.41 10.52 -8.12
CA LEU A 49 -6.13 11.07 -6.98
C LEU A 49 -5.49 10.59 -5.68
N SER A 50 -5.13 11.52 -4.82
CA SER A 50 -4.43 11.16 -3.58
C SER A 50 -5.19 10.10 -2.78
N VAL A 51 -4.47 9.07 -2.33
CA VAL A 51 -5.01 8.02 -1.46
C VAL A 51 -5.06 8.42 0.01
N TYR A 52 -4.74 9.68 0.33
CA TYR A 52 -4.82 10.24 1.68
C TYR A 52 -6.27 10.60 2.03
N MET A 53 -6.78 9.99 3.10
CA MET A 53 -8.17 10.14 3.54
C MET A 53 -8.36 11.18 4.63
N GLY A 54 -7.28 11.81 5.10
CA GLY A 54 -7.29 12.65 6.30
C GLY A 54 -6.98 11.87 7.58
N ASN A 55 -6.94 12.56 8.71
CA ASN A 55 -6.69 11.98 10.04
C ASN A 55 -5.45 11.07 10.12
N PHE A 56 -4.38 11.42 9.39
CA PHE A 56 -3.14 10.63 9.33
C PHE A 56 -3.32 9.21 8.77
N ILE A 57 -4.38 8.98 7.97
CA ILE A 57 -4.68 7.69 7.33
C ILE A 57 -4.62 7.85 5.81
N ALA A 58 -3.92 6.92 5.17
CA ALA A 58 -3.95 6.71 3.74
C ALA A 58 -4.42 5.27 3.45
N ILE A 59 -5.09 5.08 2.32
CA ILE A 59 -5.57 3.75 1.88
C ILE A 59 -5.02 3.47 0.48
N PRO A 60 -3.72 3.16 0.32
CA PRO A 60 -3.17 2.79 -0.97
C PRO A 60 -3.91 1.57 -1.55
N HIS A 61 -4.43 1.70 -2.77
CA HIS A 61 -5.12 0.64 -3.52
C HIS A 61 -4.85 0.84 -5.02
N GLY A 62 -4.82 -0.25 -5.78
CA GLY A 62 -4.76 -0.19 -7.24
C GLY A 62 -6.14 0.06 -7.85
N THR A 63 -6.16 0.33 -9.16
CA THR A 63 -7.36 0.37 -10.01
C THR A 63 -7.94 -1.00 -10.27
#